data_AF-A0A3P3QAD7-F1
#
_entry.id   AF-A0A3P3QAD7-F1
#
_cell.length_a   1.000
_cell.length_b   1.000
_cell.length_c   1.000
_cell.angle_alpha   90.00
_cell.angle_beta   90.00
_cell.angle_gamma   90.00
#
_symmetry.space_group_name_H-M   'P 1'
#
loop_
_entity.id
_entity.type
_entity.pdbx_description
1 polymer ?
#
loop_
_entity_poly.entity_id
_entity_poly.type
_entity_poly.pdbx_seq_one_letter_code
_entity_poly.pdbx_strand_id
1 'polypeptide(L)'
;MGLWRRKAHFIKELFIKLLDEKSYSKQRVLLREWLLEVESSGIKEFNAAITAFRNNYKYILNPLKYRHISNGPTEGFNNKIKVLKRVSYGVRNFTYFRNRILMVTA
;
A
#
# COMPACT_ATOMS: atom_id res chain seq x y z
N MET A 1 -9.71 -12.28 26.84
CA MET A 1 -10.21 -12.22 25.44
C MET A 1 -9.60 -11.06 24.60
N GLY A 2 -8.31 -10.70 24.80
CA GLY A 2 -7.71 -9.51 24.13
C GLY A 2 -6.21 -9.61 23.76
N LEU A 3 -5.61 -10.80 23.83
CA LEU A 3 -4.18 -10.97 23.60
C LEU A 3 -3.80 -10.73 22.13
N TRP A 4 -4.60 -11.25 21.20
CA TRP A 4 -4.40 -11.10 19.75
C TRP A 4 -4.46 -9.66 19.25
N ARG A 5 -5.27 -8.80 19.89
CA ARG A 5 -5.51 -7.40 19.52
C ARG A 5 -4.32 -6.56 19.94
N ARG A 6 -3.79 -6.83 21.15
CA ARG A 6 -2.55 -6.23 21.63
C ARG A 6 -1.37 -6.63 20.74
N LYS A 7 -1.27 -7.91 20.34
CA LYS A 7 -0.23 -8.38 19.43
C LYS A 7 -0.34 -7.74 18.04
N ALA A 8 -1.54 -7.69 17.46
CA ALA A 8 -1.78 -7.01 16.18
C ALA A 8 -1.44 -5.51 16.25
N HIS A 9 -1.81 -4.83 17.33
CA HIS A 9 -1.47 -3.43 17.55
C HIS A 9 0.04 -3.23 17.64
N PHE A 10 0.73 -4.06 18.41
CA PHE A 10 2.20 -4.04 18.52
C PHE A 10 2.89 -4.21 17.16
N ILE A 11 2.45 -5.18 16.35
CA ILE A 11 2.96 -5.40 14.98
C ILE A 11 2.75 -4.17 14.10
N LYS A 12 1.61 -3.50 14.22
CA LYS A 12 1.33 -2.24 13.52
C LYS A 12 2.27 -1.11 13.98
N GLU A 13 2.54 -0.99 15.28
CA GLU A 13 3.48 0.01 15.80
C GLU A 13 4.93 -0.25 15.35
N LEU A 14 5.36 -1.51 15.29
CA LEU A 14 6.65 -1.88 14.71
C LEU A 14 6.76 -1.44 13.25
N PHE A 15 5.70 -1.61 12.47
CA PHE A 15 5.67 -1.16 11.07
C PHE A 15 5.80 0.36 10.95
N ILE A 16 5.15 1.13 11.82
CA ILE A 16 5.30 2.60 11.84
C ILE A 16 6.74 2.99 12.13
N LYS A 17 7.37 2.38 13.14
CA LYS A 17 8.78 2.65 13.48
C LYS A 17 9.72 2.37 12.31
N LEU A 18 9.47 1.28 11.58
CA LEU A 18 10.18 0.98 10.34
C LEU A 18 10.01 2.07 9.29
N LEU A 19 8.79 2.59 9.10
CA LEU A 19 8.53 3.64 8.14
C LEU A 19 9.18 4.97 8.55
N ASP A 20 9.29 5.26 9.84
CA ASP A 20 9.90 6.50 10.35
C ASP A 20 11.45 6.49 10.29
N GLU A 21 12.07 5.30 10.28
CA GLU A 21 13.52 5.16 10.20
C GLU A 21 14.09 5.81 8.92
N LYS A 22 15.14 6.61 9.07
CA LYS A 22 15.73 7.41 7.99
C LYS A 22 16.77 6.63 7.18
N SER A 23 17.44 5.67 7.82
CA SER A 23 18.48 4.86 7.18
C SER A 23 17.87 3.70 6.39
N TYR A 24 18.00 3.73 5.06
CA TYR A 24 17.52 2.66 4.19
C TYR A 24 18.10 1.27 4.55
N SER A 25 19.39 1.21 4.88
CA SER A 25 20.03 -0.06 5.29
C SER A 25 19.36 -0.64 6.54
N LYS A 26 19.03 0.22 7.51
CA LYS A 26 18.34 -0.19 8.74
C LYS A 26 16.88 -0.56 8.48
N GLN A 27 16.17 0.19 7.63
CA GLN A 27 14.80 -0.13 7.22
C GLN A 27 14.67 -1.51 6.58
N ARG A 28 15.66 -1.94 5.77
CA ARG A 28 15.67 -3.28 5.17
C ARG A 28 15.74 -4.40 6.21
N VAL A 29 16.58 -4.20 7.22
CA VAL A 29 16.71 -5.14 8.34
C VAL A 29 15.41 -5.17 9.14
N LEU A 30 14.89 -4.00 9.52
CA LEU A 30 13.62 -3.88 10.24
C LEU A 30 12.44 -4.49 9.46
N LEU A 31 12.40 -4.37 8.12
CA LEU A 31 11.33 -4.98 7.31
C LEU A 31 11.37 -6.49 7.36
N ARG A 32 12.58 -7.08 7.35
CA ARG A 32 12.75 -8.53 7.49
C ARG A 32 12.32 -8.98 8.88
N GLU A 33 12.77 -8.29 9.92
CA GLU A 33 12.41 -8.59 11.31
C GLU A 33 10.90 -8.47 11.54
N TRP A 34 10.30 -7.41 11.01
CA TRP A 34 8.85 -7.21 11.07
C TRP A 34 8.10 -8.36 10.38
N LEU A 35 8.53 -8.80 9.20
CA LEU A 35 7.88 -9.90 8.50
C LEU A 35 7.94 -11.21 9.30
N LEU A 36 9.09 -11.50 9.92
CA LEU A 36 9.24 -12.66 10.81
C LEU A 36 8.32 -12.56 12.05
N GLU A 37 8.17 -11.37 12.64
CA GLU A 37 7.27 -11.16 13.77
C GLU A 37 5.79 -11.31 13.39
N VAL A 38 5.42 -10.86 12.19
CA VAL A 38 4.05 -11.02 11.66
C VAL A 38 3.76 -12.50 11.42
N GLU A 39 4.72 -13.25 10.89
CA GLU A 39 4.60 -14.69 10.66
C GLU A 39 4.52 -15.49 11.97
N SER A 40 5.39 -15.18 12.93
CA SER A 40 5.41 -15.81 14.26
C SER A 40 4.17 -15.45 15.10
N SER A 41 3.42 -14.42 14.69
CA SER A 41 2.21 -13.99 15.38
C SER A 41 1.09 -15.02 15.37
N GLY A 42 1.03 -15.88 14.35
CA GLY A 42 -0.05 -16.86 14.15
C GLY A 42 -1.41 -16.24 13.84
N ILE A 43 -1.47 -14.93 13.57
CA ILE A 43 -2.71 -14.19 13.28
C ILE A 43 -3.08 -14.41 11.81
N LYS A 44 -4.16 -15.17 11.57
CA LYS A 44 -4.57 -15.58 10.22
C LYS A 44 -4.94 -14.41 9.31
N GLU A 45 -5.41 -13.31 9.90
CA GLU A 45 -5.75 -12.06 9.21
C GLU A 45 -4.55 -11.43 8.50
N PHE A 46 -3.32 -11.72 8.95
CA PHE A 46 -2.11 -11.24 8.28
C PHE A 46 -1.62 -12.15 7.14
N ASN A 47 -2.17 -13.36 6.95
CA ASN A 47 -1.66 -14.30 5.94
C ASN A 47 -1.66 -13.72 4.51
N ALA A 48 -2.72 -12.99 4.16
CA ALA A 48 -2.81 -12.31 2.86
C ALA A 48 -1.73 -11.23 2.71
N ALA A 49 -1.51 -10.43 3.76
CA ALA A 49 -0.46 -9.43 3.79
C ALA A 49 0.93 -10.08 3.67
N ILE A 50 1.24 -11.07 4.51
CA ILE A 50 2.52 -11.81 4.45
C ILE A 50 2.79 -12.32 3.03
N THR A 51 1.79 -12.95 2.40
CA THR A 51 1.90 -13.47 1.03
C THR A 51 2.21 -12.35 0.03
N ALA A 52 1.48 -11.22 0.11
CA ALA A 52 1.73 -10.07 -0.75
C ALA A 52 3.12 -9.46 -0.53
N PHE A 53 3.56 -9.35 0.73
CA PHE A 53 4.88 -8.85 1.10
C PHE A 53 6.00 -9.74 0.57
N ARG A 54 5.88 -11.07 0.69
CA ARG A 54 6.86 -12.02 0.15
C ARG A 54 6.93 -11.96 -1.37
N ASN A 55 5.78 -12.02 -2.05
CA ASN A 55 5.72 -12.01 -3.52
C ASN A 55 6.28 -10.71 -4.12
N ASN A 56 6.08 -9.58 -3.43
CA ASN A 56 6.45 -8.26 -3.93
C ASN A 56 7.63 -7.63 -3.18
N TYR A 57 8.39 -8.40 -2.40
CA TYR A 57 9.39 -7.89 -1.45
C TYR A 57 10.37 -6.91 -2.12
N LYS A 58 10.91 -7.28 -3.29
CA LYS A 58 11.81 -6.44 -4.09
C LYS A 58 11.18 -5.07 -4.44
N TYR A 59 9.90 -5.04 -4.80
CA TYR A 59 9.20 -3.81 -5.16
C TYR A 59 8.85 -2.96 -3.95
N ILE A 60 8.58 -3.58 -2.80
CA ILE A 60 8.29 -2.89 -1.52
C ILE A 60 9.53 -2.15 -0.99
N LEU A 61 10.73 -2.60 -1.34
CA LEU A 61 11.96 -1.87 -0.99
C LEU A 61 12.11 -0.54 -1.76
N ASN A 62 11.51 -0.40 -2.94
CA ASN A 62 11.63 0.80 -3.75
C ASN A 62 11.07 2.07 -3.06
N PRO A 63 9.83 2.10 -2.52
CA PRO A 63 9.33 3.27 -1.82
C PRO A 63 10.12 3.60 -0.55
N LEU A 64 10.76 2.60 0.09
CA LEU A 64 11.67 2.84 1.22
C LEU A 64 12.97 3.53 0.77
N LYS A 65 13.48 3.18 -0.41
CA LYS A 65 14.70 3.77 -0.98
C LYS A 65 14.46 5.17 -1.56
N TYR A 66 13.35 5.35 -2.27
CA TYR A 66 13.04 6.54 -3.04
C TYR A 66 11.89 7.33 -2.40
N ARG A 67 12.06 7.76 -1.14
CA ARG A 67 11.00 8.39 -0.32
C ARG A 67 10.42 9.69 -0.89
N HIS A 68 11.13 10.35 -1.82
CA HIS A 68 10.65 11.56 -2.48
C HIS A 68 9.63 11.27 -3.60
N ILE A 69 9.56 10.02 -4.07
CA ILE A 69 8.55 9.59 -5.05
C ILE A 69 7.28 9.24 -4.29
N SER A 70 6.23 10.03 -4.50
CA SER A 70 4.92 9.78 -3.91
C SER A 70 3.95 9.18 -4.93
N ASN A 71 2.98 8.41 -4.44
CA ASN A 71 1.84 7.95 -5.25
C ASN A 71 0.79 9.05 -5.46
N GLY A 72 1.03 10.27 -4.96
CA GLY A 72 0.07 11.39 -5.01
C GLY A 72 -0.46 11.68 -6.42
N PRO A 73 0.39 11.79 -7.47
CA PRO A 73 -0.08 11.96 -8.84
C PRO A 73 -0.98 10.81 -9.31
N THR A 74 -0.57 9.55 -9.08
CA THR A 74 -1.33 8.35 -9.44
C THR A 74 -2.67 8.29 -8.71
N GLU A 75 -2.70 8.61 -7.42
CA GLU A 75 -3.92 8.71 -6.62
C GLU A 75 -4.83 9.82 -7.11
N GLY A 76 -4.27 10.97 -7.49
CA GLY A 76 -4.98 12.09 -8.11
C GLY A 76 -5.68 11.69 -9.41
N PHE A 77 -4.97 11.00 -10.31
CA PHE A 77 -5.55 10.45 -11.53
C PHE A 77 -6.67 9.45 -11.23
N ASN A 78 -6.43 8.52 -10.30
CA ASN A 78 -7.43 7.54 -9.89
C ASN A 78 -8.69 8.20 -9.31
N ASN A 79 -8.54 9.28 -8.53
CA ASN A 79 -9.67 10.02 -7.98
C ASN A 79 -10.47 10.74 -9.08
N LYS A 80 -9.79 11.43 -10.01
CA LYS A 80 -10.43 12.06 -11.18
C LYS A 80 -11.27 11.05 -11.97
N ILE A 81 -10.71 9.87 -12.25
CA ILE A 81 -11.42 8.78 -12.94
C ILE A 81 -12.61 8.28 -12.12
N LYS A 82 -12.46 8.09 -10.80
CA LYS A 82 -13.56 7.66 -9.91
C LYS A 82 -14.68 8.70 -9.83
N VAL A 83 -14.35 9.99 -9.79
CA VAL A 83 -15.33 11.09 -9.86
C VAL A 83 -16.07 11.02 -11.19
N LEU A 84 -15.35 10.92 -12.31
CA LEU A 84 -15.95 10.81 -13.64
C LEU A 84 -16.92 9.63 -13.76
N LYS A 85 -16.56 8.46 -13.21
CA LYS A 85 -17.46 7.29 -13.17
C LYS A 85 -18.73 7.57 -12.37
N ARG A 86 -18.61 8.18 -11.18
CA ARG A 86 -19.76 8.48 -10.30
C ARG A 86 -20.76 9.44 -10.94
N VAL A 87 -20.28 10.46 -11.64
CA VAL A 87 -21.16 11.48 -12.25
C VAL A 87 -21.73 11.08 -13.62
N SER A 88 -21.27 9.97 -14.21
CA SER A 88 -21.66 9.58 -15.56
C SER A 88 -22.91 8.69 -15.63
N TYR A 89 -23.44 8.20 -14.50
CA TYR A 89 -24.62 7.32 -14.43
C TYR A 89 -24.57 6.11 -15.39
N GLY A 90 -23.37 5.60 -15.65
CA GLY A 90 -23.10 4.52 -16.60
C GLY A 90 -22.27 4.98 -17.79
N VAL A 91 -21.58 4.02 -18.42
CA VAL A 91 -20.75 4.26 -19.60
C VAL A 91 -21.19 3.28 -20.66
N ARG A 92 -21.92 3.77 -21.67
CA ARG A 92 -22.36 2.94 -22.81
C ARG A 92 -21.25 2.68 -23.83
N ASN A 93 -20.25 3.56 -23.90
CA ASN A 93 -19.18 3.50 -24.87
C ASN A 93 -17.82 3.74 -24.19
N PHE A 94 -16.95 2.73 -24.23
CA PHE A 94 -15.62 2.81 -23.63
C PHE A 94 -14.74 3.90 -24.28
N THR A 95 -14.80 4.06 -25.61
CA THR A 95 -14.05 5.09 -26.34
C THR A 95 -14.42 6.48 -25.85
N TYR A 96 -15.71 6.75 -25.66
CA TYR A 96 -16.18 8.02 -25.12
C TYR A 96 -15.66 8.27 -23.69
N PHE A 97 -15.69 7.24 -22.84
CA PHE A 97 -15.17 7.35 -21.47
C PHE A 97 -13.66 7.52 -21.42
N ARG A 98 -12.91 6.82 -22.27
CA ARG A 98 -11.46 7.01 -22.45
C ARG A 98 -11.15 8.46 -22.86
N ASN A 99 -11.89 9.01 -23.83
CA ASN A 99 -11.69 10.39 -24.27
C ASN A 99 -11.96 11.38 -23.13
N ARG A 100 -13.01 11.16 -22.32
CA ARG A 100 -13.28 11.98 -21.14
C ARG A 100 -12.21 11.85 -20.06
N ILE A 101 -11.65 10.65 -19.84
CA ILE A 101 -10.50 10.48 -18.94
C ILE A 101 -9.35 11.35 -19.44
N LEU A 102 -8.96 11.19 -20.71
CA LEU A 102 -7.85 11.94 -21.31
C LEU A 102 -8.05 13.45 -21.19
N MET A 103 -9.27 13.96 -21.41
CA MET A 103 -9.57 15.40 -21.26
C MET A 103 -9.45 15.92 -19.82
N VAL A 104 -9.75 15.10 -18.81
CA VAL A 104 -9.71 15.51 -17.38
C VAL A 104 -8.33 15.29 -16.75
N THR A 105 -7.52 14.44 -17.38
CA THR A 105 -6.16 14.09 -16.93
C THR A 105 -5.04 14.75 -17.73
N ALA A 106 -5.33 15.29 -18.92
CA ALA A 106 -4.44 16.21 -19.64
C ALA A 106 -4.33 17.54 -18.87
#